data_AF-A0A0C4F4S3-F1
#
_entry.id   AF-A0A0C4F4S3-F1
#
_cell.length_a   1.000
_cell.length_b   1.000
_cell.length_c   1.000
_cell.angle_alpha   90.00
_cell.angle_beta   90.00
_cell.angle_gamma   90.00
#
_symmetry.space_group_name_H-M   'P 1'
#
loop_
_entity.id
_entity.type
_entity.pdbx_description
1 polymer ?
#
loop_
_entity_poly.entity_id
_entity_poly.type
_entity_poly.pdbx_seq_one_letter_code
_entity_poly.pdbx_strand_id
1 'polypeptide(L)'
;MASTGTRWPAIELPAAGTNALATSAFATYVLSLVGYAVYLLHALLPAASLHSYFPSQAWPVLLPAWTTVAVWFLFLSYFATNLAYSPPTDGPHALAALTDRHALIIPHPSHPPPASEHDLPVPVLRDLPCQLVNQFYFN
;
A
#
# COMPACT_ATOMS: atom_id res chain seq x y z
N MET A 1 -18.37 -6.88 -54.14
CA MET A 1 -17.97 -7.28 -52.77
C MET A 1 -17.74 -6.01 -51.97
N ALA A 2 -18.68 -5.63 -51.11
CA ALA A 2 -18.57 -4.43 -50.28
C ALA A 2 -17.82 -4.78 -49.00
N SER A 3 -16.70 -4.13 -48.74
CA SER A 3 -15.94 -4.28 -47.49
C SER A 3 -16.67 -3.55 -46.37
N THR A 4 -17.32 -4.30 -45.49
CA THR A 4 -17.87 -3.81 -44.22
C THR A 4 -16.73 -3.45 -43.28
N GLY A 5 -16.30 -2.18 -43.32
CA GLY A 5 -15.36 -1.63 -42.35
C GLY A 5 -16.02 -1.55 -40.98
N THR A 6 -15.54 -2.35 -40.03
CA THR A 6 -15.90 -2.27 -38.62
C THR A 6 -15.41 -0.94 -38.05
N ARG A 7 -16.33 0.03 -37.87
CA ARG A 7 -16.06 1.21 -37.04
C ARG A 7 -15.94 0.74 -35.59
N TRP A 8 -14.75 0.89 -35.01
CA TRP A 8 -14.56 0.78 -33.57
C TRP A 8 -15.52 1.75 -32.86
N PRO A 9 -16.17 1.34 -31.75
CA PRO A 9 -16.98 2.26 -30.97
C PRO A 9 -16.09 3.42 -30.51
N ALA A 10 -16.50 4.65 -30.82
CA ALA A 10 -15.86 5.82 -30.27
C ALA A 10 -15.99 5.73 -28.74
N ILE A 11 -14.85 5.70 -28.04
CA ILE A 11 -14.83 5.83 -26.59
C ILE A 11 -15.20 7.28 -26.30
N GLU A 12 -16.47 7.52 -25.99
CA GLU A 12 -16.90 8.80 -25.43
C GLU A 12 -16.26 8.92 -24.04
N LEU A 13 -15.22 9.74 -23.95
CA LEU A 13 -14.67 10.13 -22.67
C LEU A 13 -15.80 10.83 -21.89
N PRO A 14 -15.99 10.51 -20.60
CA PRO A 14 -16.97 11.22 -19.79
C PRO A 14 -16.69 12.72 -19.92
N ALA A 15 -17.76 13.51 -20.10
CA ALA A 15 -17.67 14.96 -20.11
C ALA A 15 -16.82 15.42 -18.92
N ALA A 16 -16.06 16.52 -19.07
CA ALA A 16 -15.27 17.12 -18.00
C ALA A 16 -16.20 17.58 -16.85
N GLY A 17 -16.72 16.61 -16.11
CA GLY A 17 -17.53 16.73 -14.93
C GLY A 17 -16.55 16.91 -13.80
N THR A 18 -16.76 17.98 -13.06
CA THR A 18 -16.16 18.32 -11.77
C THR A 18 -15.55 17.08 -11.12
N ASN A 19 -14.23 16.99 -11.08
CA ASN A 19 -13.51 15.89 -10.45
C ASN A 19 -13.98 15.79 -8.99
N ALA A 20 -14.98 14.95 -8.72
CA ALA A 20 -15.67 14.92 -7.42
C ALA A 20 -14.69 14.63 -6.28
N LEU A 21 -13.67 13.82 -6.58
CA LEU A 21 -12.54 13.54 -5.69
C LEU A 21 -11.67 14.78 -5.43
N ALA A 22 -11.40 15.60 -6.44
CA ALA A 22 -10.63 16.83 -6.26
C ALA A 22 -11.42 17.87 -5.44
N THR A 23 -12.72 18.02 -5.72
CA THR A 23 -13.60 18.93 -4.98
C THR A 23 -13.77 18.48 -3.53
N SER A 24 -13.99 17.19 -3.29
CA SER A 24 -14.12 16.65 -1.93
C SER A 24 -12.81 16.74 -1.15
N ALA A 25 -11.68 16.39 -1.77
CA ALA A 25 -10.36 16.52 -1.14
C ALA A 25 -10.03 17.98 -0.79
N PHE A 26 -10.35 18.93 -1.67
CA PHE A 26 -10.18 20.35 -1.39
C PHE A 26 -11.08 20.82 -0.23
N ALA A 27 -12.35 20.41 -0.22
CA ALA A 27 -13.26 20.74 0.88
C ALA A 27 -12.78 20.17 2.21
N THR A 28 -12.31 18.92 2.23
CA THR A 28 -11.73 18.28 3.43
C THR A 28 -10.46 19.00 3.88
N TYR A 29 -9.59 19.42 2.95
CA TYR A 29 -8.40 20.21 3.27
C TYR A 29 -8.77 21.54 3.94
N VAL A 30 -9.67 22.32 3.35
CA VAL A 30 -10.12 23.60 3.93
C VAL A 30 -10.77 23.38 5.30
N LEU A 31 -11.62 22.37 5.44
CA LEU A 31 -12.25 22.03 6.72
C LEU A 31 -11.20 21.66 7.79
N SER A 32 -10.17 20.90 7.41
CA SER A 32 -9.08 20.55 8.32
C SER A 32 -8.27 21.78 8.75
N LEU A 33 -8.05 22.73 7.85
CA LEU A 33 -7.34 23.97 8.13
C LEU A 33 -8.13 24.86 9.10
N VAL A 34 -9.44 25.02 8.86
CA VAL A 34 -10.33 25.79 9.75
C VAL A 34 -10.39 25.13 11.13
N GLY A 35 -10.57 23.81 11.19
CA GLY A 35 -10.57 23.05 12.44
C GLY A 35 -9.26 23.20 13.21
N TYR A 36 -8.12 23.15 12.52
CA TYR A 36 -6.80 23.36 13.12
C TYR A 36 -6.62 24.78 13.68
N ALA A 37 -7.08 25.80 12.96
CA ALA A 37 -7.03 27.18 13.44
C ALA A 37 -7.88 27.39 14.71
N VAL A 38 -9.10 26.83 14.75
CA VAL A 38 -9.96 26.85 15.94
C VAL A 38 -9.32 26.11 17.12
N TYR A 39 -8.71 24.96 16.86
CA TYR A 39 -7.96 24.20 17.86
C TYR A 39 -6.79 25.00 18.43
N LEU A 40 -5.98 25.66 17.58
CA LEU A 40 -4.88 26.50 18.03
C LEU A 40 -5.36 27.69 18.85
N LEU A 41 -6.41 28.37 18.39
CA LEU A 41 -7.04 29.46 19.14
C LEU A 41 -7.49 29.00 20.53
N HIS A 42 -8.11 27.82 20.62
CA HIS A 42 -8.51 27.22 21.89
C HIS A 42 -7.31 26.88 22.79
N ALA A 43 -6.20 26.41 22.21
CA ALA A 43 -4.97 26.06 22.94
C ALA A 43 -4.18 27.28 23.45
N LEU A 44 -4.17 28.37 22.68
CA LEU A 44 -3.38 29.58 22.97
C LEU A 44 -4.13 30.59 23.86
N LEU A 45 -5.46 30.56 23.89
CA LEU A 45 -6.24 31.47 24.72
C LEU A 45 -6.07 31.13 26.21
N PRO A 46 -5.82 32.13 27.09
CA PRO A 46 -5.77 31.92 28.54
C PRO A 46 -7.09 31.37 29.10
N ALA A 47 -7.01 30.53 30.14
CA ALA A 47 -8.18 29.90 30.76
C ALA A 47 -9.20 30.93 31.28
N ALA A 48 -8.73 32.11 31.69
CA ALA A 48 -9.58 33.20 32.17
C ALA A 48 -10.45 33.84 31.07
N SER A 49 -10.07 33.72 29.80
CA SER A 49 -10.78 34.31 28.66
C SER A 49 -11.93 33.43 28.17
N LEU A 50 -11.89 32.13 28.47
CA LEU A 50 -12.87 31.13 28.04
C LEU A 50 -13.85 30.87 29.19
N HIS A 51 -14.95 31.65 29.24
CA HIS A 51 -16.02 31.44 30.22
C HIS A 51 -16.73 30.11 29.96
N SER A 52 -16.88 29.28 31.01
CA SER A 52 -17.75 28.11 31.31
C SER A 52 -18.29 27.15 30.22
N TYR A 53 -18.26 27.48 28.94
CA TYR A 53 -18.80 26.70 27.82
C TYR A 53 -17.73 25.91 27.07
N PHE A 54 -16.45 26.26 27.23
CA PHE A 54 -15.37 25.50 26.64
C PHE A 54 -14.86 24.42 27.59
N PRO A 55 -14.59 23.21 27.09
CA PRO A 55 -14.02 22.14 27.90
C PRO A 55 -12.63 22.54 28.41
N SER A 56 -12.14 21.84 29.43
CA SER A 56 -10.88 22.17 30.10
C SER A 56 -9.70 22.34 29.12
N GLN A 57 -8.72 23.18 29.46
CA GLN A 57 -7.51 23.38 28.64
C GLN A 57 -6.64 22.10 28.47
N ALA A 58 -7.02 20.97 29.07
CA ALA A 58 -6.37 19.69 28.84
C ALA A 58 -6.68 19.10 27.46
N TRP A 59 -7.81 19.46 26.84
CA TRP A 59 -8.26 18.91 25.55
C TRP A 59 -7.31 19.17 24.39
N PRO A 60 -6.69 20.36 24.26
CA PRO A 60 -5.59 20.61 23.34
C PRO A 60 -4.42 19.64 23.47
N VAL A 61 -4.13 19.09 24.66
CA VAL A 61 -3.02 18.13 24.82
C VAL A 61 -3.51 16.70 24.60
N LEU A 62 -4.72 16.39 25.08
CA LEU A 62 -5.32 15.07 24.99
C LEU A 62 -5.59 14.66 23.54
N LEU A 63 -6.13 15.55 22.71
CA LEU A 63 -6.43 15.23 21.31
C LEU A 63 -5.22 14.75 20.51
N PRO A 64 -4.09 15.50 20.41
CA PRO A 64 -2.92 15.03 19.69
C PRO A 64 -2.35 13.75 20.31
N ALA A 65 -2.30 13.64 21.65
CA ALA A 65 -1.84 12.41 22.31
C ALA A 65 -2.68 11.19 21.89
N TRP A 66 -4.01 11.27 21.97
CA TRP A 66 -4.90 10.19 21.55
C TRP A 66 -4.85 9.92 20.05
N THR A 67 -4.64 10.93 19.19
CA THR A 67 -4.44 10.70 17.75
C THR A 67 -3.16 9.92 17.48
N THR A 68 -2.06 10.19 18.18
CA THR A 68 -0.82 9.41 18.03
C THR A 68 -1.02 7.96 18.47
N VAL A 69 -1.71 7.74 19.59
CA VAL A 69 -2.07 6.39 20.06
C VAL A 69 -2.95 5.67 19.04
N ALA A 70 -3.95 6.35 18.46
CA ALA A 70 -4.82 5.77 17.45
C ALA A 70 -4.06 5.37 16.19
N VAL A 71 -3.14 6.22 15.70
CA VAL A 71 -2.29 5.91 14.53
C VAL A 71 -1.42 4.69 14.79
N TRP A 72 -0.76 4.62 15.95
CA TRP A 72 0.04 3.45 16.33
C TRP A 72 -0.81 2.19 16.47
N PHE A 73 -1.99 2.30 17.08
CA PHE A 73 -2.92 1.19 17.20
C PHE A 73 -3.36 0.67 15.83
N LEU A 74 -3.73 1.55 14.89
CA LEU A 74 -4.08 1.20 13.51
C LEU A 74 -2.92 0.51 12.80
N PHE A 75 -1.71 1.06 12.91
CA PHE A 75 -0.51 0.47 12.30
C PHE A 75 -0.23 -0.94 12.85
N LEU A 76 -0.22 -1.09 14.18
CA LEU A 76 0.03 -2.38 14.83
C LEU A 76 -1.08 -3.39 14.54
N SER A 77 -2.34 -2.96 14.53
CA SER A 77 -3.48 -3.82 14.20
C SER A 77 -3.38 -4.29 12.76
N TYR A 78 -3.13 -3.38 11.81
CA TYR A 78 -2.92 -3.73 10.42
C TYR A 78 -1.77 -4.73 10.27
N PHE A 79 -0.62 -4.46 10.89
CA PHE A 79 0.52 -5.36 10.86
C PHE A 79 0.18 -6.75 11.44
N ALA A 80 -0.44 -6.80 12.62
CA ALA A 80 -0.85 -8.04 13.27
C ALA A 80 -1.88 -8.81 12.43
N THR A 81 -2.83 -8.12 11.81
CA THR A 81 -3.81 -8.71 10.90
C THR A 81 -3.14 -9.31 9.67
N ASN A 82 -2.22 -8.60 9.03
CA ASN A 82 -1.47 -9.15 7.90
C ASN A 82 -0.65 -10.36 8.30
N LEU A 83 -0.02 -10.35 9.48
CA LEU A 83 0.74 -11.49 10.00
C LEU A 83 -0.17 -12.69 10.28
N ALA A 84 -1.36 -12.45 10.87
CA ALA A 84 -2.32 -13.49 11.20
C ALA A 84 -2.93 -14.17 9.97
N TYR A 85 -3.07 -13.44 8.85
CA TYR A 85 -3.58 -13.99 7.59
C TYR A 85 -2.48 -14.51 6.64
N SER A 86 -1.21 -14.24 6.95
CA SER A 86 -0.10 -14.77 6.15
C SER A 86 0.12 -16.26 6.46
N PRO A 87 0.36 -17.11 5.45
CA PRO A 87 0.73 -18.50 5.69
C PRO A 87 2.02 -18.60 6.53
N PRO A 88 2.18 -19.64 7.36
CA PRO A 88 3.40 -19.88 8.11
C PRO A 88 4.61 -19.94 7.17
N THR A 89 5.72 -19.32 7.56
CA THR A 89 6.96 -19.25 6.77
C THR A 89 7.79 -20.53 6.83
N ASP A 90 7.34 -21.51 7.60
CA ASP A 90 7.91 -22.83 7.77
C ASP A 90 6.99 -23.92 7.20
N GLY A 91 7.60 -24.96 6.63
CA GLY A 91 6.89 -26.13 6.09
C GLY A 91 6.50 -26.03 4.61
N PRO A 92 5.67 -26.98 4.12
CA PRO A 92 5.41 -27.17 2.69
C PRO A 92 4.60 -26.03 2.04
N HIS A 93 3.89 -25.23 2.85
CA HIS A 93 3.09 -24.10 2.40
C HIS A 93 3.81 -22.75 2.52
N ALA A 94 5.03 -22.73 3.06
CA ALA A 94 5.83 -21.51 3.24
C ALA A 94 6.10 -20.77 1.93
N LEU A 95 6.31 -21.52 0.85
CA LEU A 95 6.56 -20.92 -0.46
C LEU A 95 5.35 -20.10 -0.94
N ALA A 96 4.12 -20.51 -0.60
CA ALA A 96 2.90 -19.81 -1.01
C ALA A 96 2.76 -18.41 -0.38
N ALA A 97 3.48 -18.12 0.71
CA ALA A 97 3.57 -16.76 1.27
C ALA A 97 4.51 -15.84 0.47
N LEU A 98 5.43 -16.41 -0.31
CA LEU A 98 6.49 -15.72 -1.05
C LEU A 98 6.25 -15.73 -2.57
N THR A 99 5.46 -16.67 -3.08
CA THR A 99 5.32 -16.97 -4.50
C THR A 99 3.86 -16.95 -4.93
N ASP A 100 3.56 -16.34 -6.09
CA ASP A 100 2.23 -16.36 -6.68
C ASP A 100 1.95 -17.67 -7.45
N ARG A 101 0.72 -17.85 -7.96
CA ARG A 101 0.31 -19.03 -8.73
C ARG A 101 1.06 -19.24 -10.05
N HIS A 102 1.74 -18.22 -10.56
CA HIS A 102 2.53 -18.22 -11.78
C HIS A 102 4.04 -18.25 -11.49
N ALA A 103 4.44 -18.28 -10.22
CA ALA A 103 5.83 -18.33 -9.84
C ALA A 103 6.45 -19.67 -10.26
N LEU A 104 7.56 -19.59 -10.97
CA LEU A 104 8.37 -20.74 -11.36
C LEU A 104 9.25 -21.17 -10.18
N ILE A 105 8.90 -22.28 -9.55
CA ILE A 105 9.70 -22.92 -8.51
C ILE A 105 10.81 -23.71 -9.22
N ILE A 106 12.04 -23.21 -9.19
CA ILE A 106 13.21 -23.93 -9.72
C ILE A 106 13.59 -25.02 -8.70
N PRO A 107 13.55 -26.31 -9.05
CA PRO A 107 14.03 -27.37 -8.18
C PRO A 107 15.51 -27.15 -7.86
N HIS A 108 15.90 -27.36 -6.59
CA HIS A 108 17.30 -27.28 -6.20
C HIS A 108 18.14 -28.21 -7.10
N PRO A 109 19.23 -27.73 -7.74
CA PRO A 109 19.99 -28.52 -8.69
C PRO A 109 20.84 -29.53 -7.92
N SER A 110 20.25 -30.66 -7.54
CA SER A 110 21.02 -31.82 -7.04
C SER A 110 21.78 -32.53 -8.16
N HIS A 111 21.58 -32.15 -9.43
CA HIS A 111 22.41 -32.59 -10.54
C HIS A 111 22.36 -31.57 -11.70
N PRO A 112 23.51 -31.12 -12.25
CA PRO A 112 23.49 -30.38 -13.51
C PRO A 112 22.91 -31.28 -14.62
N PRO A 113 22.04 -30.75 -15.51
CA PRO A 113 21.56 -31.51 -16.64
C PRO A 113 22.76 -31.94 -17.51
N PRO A 114 22.78 -33.17 -18.06
CA PRO A 114 23.85 -33.59 -18.95
C PRO A 114 23.93 -32.62 -20.13
N ALA A 115 25.10 -32.02 -20.33
CA ALA A 115 25.37 -31.08 -21.41
C ALA A 115 25.14 -31.78 -22.74
N SER A 116 24.01 -31.49 -23.39
CA SER A 116 23.77 -31.85 -24.78
C SER A 116 24.26 -30.65 -25.60
N GLU A 117 25.38 -30.82 -26.29
CA GLU A 117 26.14 -29.75 -26.96
C GLU A 117 25.43 -29.06 -28.13
N HIS A 118 24.20 -29.42 -28.49
CA HIS A 118 23.55 -28.91 -29.69
C HIS A 118 22.12 -28.45 -29.42
N ASP A 119 21.88 -27.16 -29.71
CA ASP A 119 20.62 -26.41 -29.60
C ASP A 119 20.03 -26.24 -28.21
N LEU A 120 20.54 -25.24 -27.48
CA LEU A 120 19.76 -24.58 -26.44
C LEU A 120 19.23 -23.25 -26.99
N PRO A 121 17.90 -23.05 -27.11
CA PRO A 121 17.36 -21.72 -27.37
C PRO A 121 17.85 -20.81 -26.25
N VAL A 122 18.31 -19.60 -26.61
CA VAL A 122 18.74 -18.57 -25.64
C VAL A 122 17.71 -18.55 -24.50
N PRO A 123 18.10 -18.89 -23.27
CA PRO A 123 17.15 -18.95 -22.17
C PRO A 123 16.57 -17.54 -22.06
N VAL A 124 15.24 -17.45 -22.05
CA VAL A 124 14.53 -16.19 -21.80
C VAL A 124 15.22 -15.52 -20.62
N LEU A 125 15.65 -14.26 -20.79
CA LEU A 125 16.24 -13.47 -19.72
C LEU A 125 15.24 -13.48 -18.57
N ARG A 126 15.57 -14.17 -17.50
CA ARG A 126 14.72 -14.37 -16.32
C ARG A 126 15.45 -13.78 -15.14
N ASP A 127 14.71 -13.06 -14.31
CA ASP A 127 15.25 -12.59 -13.06
C ASP A 127 15.63 -13.79 -12.19
N LEU A 128 16.86 -13.78 -11.70
CA LEU A 128 17.35 -14.80 -10.78
C LEU A 128 16.63 -14.63 -9.44
N PRO A 129 16.02 -15.70 -8.88
CA PRO A 129 15.39 -15.60 -7.58
C PRO A 129 16.41 -15.13 -6.55
N CYS A 130 16.00 -14.18 -5.69
CA CYS A 130 16.89 -13.52 -4.72
C CYS A 130 17.60 -14.51 -3.79
N GLN A 131 17.01 -15.67 -3.54
CA GLN A 131 17.61 -16.77 -2.77
C GLN A 131 18.90 -17.29 -3.42
N LEU A 132 18.92 -17.46 -4.74
CA LEU A 132 20.09 -17.93 -5.46
C LEU A 132 21.18 -16.86 -5.50
N VAL A 133 20.80 -15.59 -5.69
CA VAL A 133 21.73 -14.45 -5.61
C VAL A 133 22.36 -14.35 -4.22
N ASN A 134 21.56 -14.46 -3.16
CA ASN A 134 22.04 -14.40 -1.78
C ASN A 134 22.98 -15.56 -1.44
N GLN A 135 22.74 -16.76 -1.97
CA GLN A 135 23.65 -17.90 -1.80
C GLN A 135 25.00 -17.73 -2.49
N PHE A 136 25.09 -16.91 -3.54
CA PHE A 136 26.37 -16.59 -4.18
C PHE A 136 27.08 -15.41 -3.50
N TYR A 137 26.35 -14.47 -2.91
CA TYR A 137 26.92 -13.27 -2.28
C TYR A 137 27.27 -13.44 -0.80
N PHE A 138 26.52 -14.23 -0.04
CA PHE A 138 26.61 -14.32 1.41
C PHE A 138 27.06 -15.69 1.93
N ASN A 139 27.63 -16.52 1.06
CA ASN A 139 28.16 -17.84 1.39
C ASN A 139 29.69 -17.84 1.22
#